data_AF-A0A7S3QZV3-F1
#
_entry.id   AF-A0A7S3QZV3-F1
#
_cell.length_a   1.000
_cell.length_b   1.000
_cell.length_c   1.000
_cell.angle_alpha   90.00
_cell.angle_beta   90.00
_cell.angle_gamma   90.00
#
_symmetry.space_group_name_H-M   'P 1'
#
loop_
_entity.id
_entity.type
_entity.pdbx_description
1 polymer ?
#
loop_
_entity_poly.entity_id
_entity_poly.type
_entity_poly.pdbx_seq_one_letter_code
_entity_poly.pdbx_strand_id
1 'polypeptide(L)'
;MLPSLGMNVSAKSTTGMGKAMCNPRAPAAGAPVVRSAQPVPVNGVHPSRSGNFTKPSAQVQSIAGERPTAGAPAAARPTEWLQKVIELPPYDRGCHVITRTIYNALPEINEFDVGMANLFVMHTSASLTINENASPDVPLDLNDSLDRLAPERAPYRHTDEGSDDMPAHVKSSLMGASLMLPISHGRFGMGTWQGIYLNEHRNYGGSRRIMITIQGQKRADGRKYPGSVW
;
A
#
# COMPACT_ATOMS: atom_id res chain seq x y z
N MET A 1 -4.89 15.40 65.31
CA MET A 1 -4.54 14.71 66.55
C MET A 1 -4.54 13.21 66.27
N LEU A 2 -3.35 12.59 66.26
CA LEU A 2 -3.12 11.14 66.30
C LEU A 2 -3.27 10.64 67.75
N PRO A 3 -3.59 9.35 67.97
CA PRO A 3 -2.58 8.27 68.08
C PRO A 3 -2.95 7.01 67.25
N SER A 4 -2.02 6.22 66.66
CA SER A 4 -1.08 5.23 67.28
C SER A 4 -1.82 4.14 68.08
N LEU A 5 -1.62 2.82 67.99
CA LEU A 5 -0.63 1.91 67.41
C LEU A 5 -1.24 0.48 67.37
N GLY A 6 -0.77 -0.42 66.52
CA GLY A 6 -1.10 -1.86 66.61
C GLY A 6 -0.39 -2.74 65.58
N MET A 7 0.83 -3.19 65.89
CA MET A 7 1.57 -4.26 65.19
C MET A 7 1.47 -5.56 65.99
N ASN A 8 1.26 -6.70 65.31
CA ASN A 8 2.08 -7.95 65.33
C ASN A 8 1.30 -9.11 64.69
N VAL A 9 1.74 -9.74 63.59
CA VAL A 9 2.82 -10.74 63.36
C VAL A 9 2.39 -12.19 63.67
N SER A 10 2.73 -13.10 62.72
CA SER A 10 2.95 -14.57 62.82
C SER A 10 1.91 -15.42 62.05
N ALA A 11 2.21 -16.47 61.27
CA ALA A 11 3.42 -17.03 60.67
C ALA A 11 3.04 -18.10 59.60
N LYS A 12 3.95 -18.28 58.65
CA LYS A 12 4.29 -19.41 57.74
C LYS A 12 3.47 -20.73 57.74
N SER A 13 3.20 -21.22 56.51
CA SER A 13 3.41 -22.64 56.09
C SER A 13 3.70 -22.69 54.57
N THR A 14 4.93 -22.90 54.08
CA THR A 14 5.63 -24.16 53.76
C THR A 14 4.93 -25.18 52.83
N THR A 15 5.50 -25.27 51.62
CA THR A 15 5.86 -26.47 50.82
C THR A 15 4.87 -27.02 49.80
N GLY A 16 5.35 -27.13 48.54
CA GLY A 16 4.72 -27.92 47.49
C GLY A 16 5.36 -27.78 46.10
N MET A 17 6.64 -28.15 45.95
CA MET A 17 7.28 -28.35 44.64
C MET A 17 6.63 -29.54 43.91
N GLY A 18 6.12 -29.31 42.69
CA GLY A 18 5.66 -30.33 41.75
C GLY A 18 6.49 -30.29 40.47
N LYS A 19 7.23 -31.36 40.21
CA LYS A 19 8.25 -31.54 39.17
C LYS A 19 7.70 -31.46 37.74
N ALA A 20 8.51 -30.82 36.89
CA ALA A 20 8.49 -30.97 35.43
C ALA A 20 8.83 -32.41 35.02
N MET A 21 8.04 -32.98 34.10
CA MET A 21 8.39 -34.19 33.35
C MET A 21 8.69 -33.78 31.90
N CYS A 22 9.94 -34.02 31.50
CA CYS A 22 10.38 -34.11 30.12
C CYS A 22 9.67 -35.28 29.42
N ASN A 23 9.24 -35.07 28.17
CA ASN A 23 8.84 -36.16 27.27
C ASN A 23 9.77 -36.13 26.02
N PRO A 24 10.45 -37.23 25.66
CA PRO A 24 11.37 -37.25 24.53
C PRO A 24 10.71 -37.68 23.21
N ARG A 25 11.16 -37.03 22.12
CA ARG A 25 11.22 -37.47 20.71
C ARG A 25 9.93 -37.94 20.00
N ALA A 26 9.53 -37.15 19.00
CA ALA A 26 8.93 -37.65 17.76
C ALA A 26 9.88 -37.32 16.57
N PRO A 27 10.02 -38.20 15.56
CA PRO A 27 10.98 -38.03 14.47
C PRO A 27 10.48 -37.06 13.39
N ALA A 28 11.43 -36.36 12.77
CA ALA A 28 11.24 -35.45 11.65
C ALA A 28 10.78 -36.18 10.37
N ALA A 29 9.70 -35.67 9.75
CA ALA A 29 9.29 -36.06 8.40
C ALA A 29 10.06 -35.21 7.36
N GLY A 30 10.59 -35.90 6.35
CA GLY A 30 11.64 -35.42 5.45
C GLY A 30 11.29 -34.23 4.55
N ALA A 31 12.33 -33.45 4.27
CA ALA A 31 12.34 -32.42 3.24
C ALA A 31 12.26 -33.05 1.83
N PRO A 32 11.52 -32.46 0.87
CA PRO A 32 11.52 -32.93 -0.50
C PRO A 32 12.81 -32.51 -1.23
N VAL A 33 13.38 -33.47 -1.96
CA VAL A 33 14.57 -33.33 -2.80
C VAL A 33 14.26 -32.40 -3.98
N VAL A 34 15.00 -31.30 -4.09
CA VAL A 34 14.98 -30.42 -5.27
C VAL A 34 15.76 -31.10 -6.40
N ARG A 35 15.07 -31.53 -7.47
CA ARG A 35 15.71 -31.98 -8.71
C ARG A 35 16.12 -30.77 -9.53
N SER A 36 17.41 -30.68 -9.86
CA SER A 36 17.98 -29.69 -10.78
C SER A 36 17.38 -29.81 -12.18
N ALA A 37 16.79 -28.74 -12.70
CA ALA A 37 16.37 -28.64 -14.09
C ALA A 37 17.60 -28.41 -15.01
N GLN A 38 17.73 -29.21 -16.06
CA GLN A 38 18.73 -29.03 -17.12
C GLN A 38 18.24 -27.99 -18.16
N PRO A 39 19.14 -27.23 -18.81
CA PRO A 39 18.76 -26.24 -19.82
C PRO A 39 18.38 -26.89 -21.16
N VAL A 40 17.35 -26.33 -21.79
CA VAL A 40 16.84 -26.70 -23.13
C VAL A 40 17.69 -26.02 -24.22
N PRO A 41 18.11 -26.71 -25.30
CA PRO A 41 18.87 -26.10 -26.38
C PRO A 41 17.99 -25.28 -27.33
N VAL A 42 18.45 -24.09 -27.69
CA VAL A 42 17.86 -23.21 -28.73
C VAL A 42 18.40 -23.62 -30.10
N ASN A 43 17.52 -24.06 -31.00
CA ASN A 43 17.87 -24.43 -32.37
C ASN A 43 17.83 -23.23 -33.32
N GLY A 44 19.00 -22.89 -33.88
CA GLY A 44 19.27 -22.83 -35.32
C GLY A 44 18.45 -21.89 -36.21
N VAL A 45 19.07 -20.77 -36.59
CA VAL A 45 18.69 -19.93 -37.73
C VAL A 45 19.07 -20.62 -39.05
N HIS A 46 18.13 -20.70 -40.00
CA HIS A 46 18.39 -21.12 -41.41
C HIS A 46 18.34 -19.90 -42.35
N PRO A 47 19.25 -19.76 -43.34
CA PRO A 47 19.23 -18.63 -44.27
C PRO A 47 18.57 -18.92 -45.62
N SER A 48 17.91 -17.87 -46.10
CA SER A 48 17.74 -17.42 -47.50
C SER A 48 16.87 -18.22 -48.49
N ARG A 49 15.95 -17.48 -49.12
CA ARG A 49 15.63 -17.63 -50.55
C ARG A 49 15.36 -16.26 -51.15
N SER A 50 16.16 -15.91 -52.16
CA SER A 50 16.07 -14.69 -52.95
C SER A 50 14.91 -14.77 -53.95
N GLY A 51 14.08 -13.74 -53.98
CA GLY A 51 13.05 -13.52 -55.00
C GLY A 51 13.23 -12.13 -55.61
N ASN A 52 13.62 -12.08 -56.88
CA ASN A 52 13.66 -10.86 -57.67
C ASN A 52 12.23 -10.40 -57.97
N PHE A 53 11.87 -9.19 -57.54
CA PHE A 53 10.70 -8.47 -58.05
C PHE A 53 11.13 -7.11 -58.61
N THR A 54 10.91 -6.97 -59.90
CA THR A 54 11.06 -5.77 -60.73
C THR A 54 10.13 -4.64 -60.24
N LYS A 55 10.67 -3.42 -60.09
CA LYS A 55 9.91 -2.20 -59.80
C LYS A 55 9.09 -1.76 -61.02
N PRO A 56 7.80 -1.44 -60.89
CA PRO A 56 7.12 -0.54 -61.81
C PRO A 56 7.25 0.90 -61.30
N SER A 57 7.71 1.79 -62.18
CA SER A 57 7.66 3.23 -62.00
C SER A 57 6.22 3.71 -62.22
N ALA A 58 5.50 4.05 -61.15
CA ALA A 58 4.25 4.80 -61.23
C ALA A 58 4.52 6.26 -60.88
N GLN A 59 4.26 7.15 -61.84
CA GLN A 59 4.31 8.59 -61.67
C GLN A 59 3.26 9.02 -60.65
N VAL A 60 3.71 9.61 -59.53
CA VAL A 60 2.82 10.24 -58.55
C VAL A 60 2.45 11.62 -59.09
N GLN A 61 1.20 11.77 -59.54
CA GLN A 61 0.62 13.09 -59.82
C GLN A 61 0.39 13.80 -58.47
N SER A 62 1.02 14.97 -58.30
CA SER A 62 0.83 15.81 -57.12
C SER A 62 -0.56 16.46 -57.17
N ILE A 63 -1.48 15.95 -56.36
CA ILE A 63 -2.71 16.69 -56.04
C ILE A 63 -2.31 17.68 -54.94
N ALA A 64 -2.33 18.97 -55.27
CA ALA A 64 -2.15 20.05 -54.30
C ALA A 64 -3.38 20.09 -53.38
N GLY A 65 -3.38 19.23 -52.36
CA GLY A 65 -4.28 19.34 -51.22
C GLY A 65 -3.78 20.45 -50.29
N GLU A 66 -4.62 21.42 -50.01
CA GLU A 66 -4.39 22.45 -48.99
C GLU A 66 -3.94 21.77 -47.69
N ARG A 67 -2.76 22.14 -47.18
CA ARG A 67 -2.35 21.73 -45.83
C ARG A 67 -3.42 22.24 -44.86
N PRO A 68 -3.95 21.40 -43.96
CA PRO A 68 -4.63 21.94 -42.79
C PRO A 68 -3.65 22.92 -42.14
N THR A 69 -4.08 24.16 -41.94
CA THR A 69 -3.35 25.10 -41.11
C THR A 69 -3.26 24.46 -39.74
N ALA A 70 -2.10 23.86 -39.45
CA ALA A 70 -1.79 23.38 -38.13
C ALA A 70 -1.85 24.60 -37.22
N GLY A 71 -2.97 24.74 -36.50
CA GLY A 71 -3.06 25.69 -35.40
C GLY A 71 -1.84 25.45 -34.52
N ALA A 72 -1.18 26.54 -34.12
CA ALA A 72 -0.02 26.47 -33.25
C ALA A 72 -0.28 25.45 -32.13
N PRO A 73 0.66 24.55 -31.81
CA PRO A 73 0.44 23.56 -30.75
C PRO A 73 0.01 24.32 -29.51
N ALA A 74 -1.18 24.00 -28.98
CA ALA A 74 -1.68 24.59 -27.76
C ALA A 74 -0.57 24.46 -26.71
N ALA A 75 -0.13 25.58 -26.14
CA ALA A 75 0.97 25.58 -25.17
C ALA A 75 0.69 24.53 -24.10
N ALA A 76 1.68 23.68 -23.80
CA ALA A 76 1.52 22.62 -22.82
C ALA A 76 1.05 23.23 -21.48
N ARG A 77 -0.03 22.69 -20.90
CA ARG A 77 -0.58 23.18 -19.64
C ARG A 77 0.49 23.08 -18.54
N PRO A 78 0.60 24.09 -17.65
CA PRO A 78 1.55 24.05 -16.56
C PRO A 78 1.26 22.88 -15.62
N THR A 79 2.32 22.38 -14.97
CA THR A 79 2.19 21.40 -13.90
C THR A 79 1.99 22.15 -12.59
N GLU A 80 0.87 21.85 -11.92
CA GLU A 80 0.51 22.39 -10.62
C GLU A 80 0.92 21.42 -9.52
N TRP A 81 1.29 21.98 -8.36
CA TRP A 81 1.60 21.23 -7.15
C TRP A 81 0.63 21.60 -6.03
N LEU A 82 0.13 20.59 -5.33
CA LEU A 82 -0.67 20.75 -4.11
C LEU A 82 -0.09 19.82 -3.05
N GLN A 83 0.12 20.32 -1.85
CA GLN A 83 0.50 19.50 -0.70
C GLN A 83 -0.40 19.82 0.49
N LYS A 84 -0.90 18.78 1.16
CA LYS A 84 -1.83 18.90 2.29
C LYS A 84 -1.58 17.78 3.28
N VAL A 85 -1.60 18.10 4.57
CA VAL A 85 -1.62 17.08 5.63
C VAL A 85 -3.06 16.94 6.11
N ILE A 86 -3.52 15.70 6.21
CA ILE A 86 -4.80 15.36 6.81
C ILE A 86 -4.57 14.54 8.08
N GLU A 87 -5.48 14.66 9.02
CA GLU A 87 -5.50 13.86 10.24
C GLU A 87 -6.68 12.88 10.18
N LEU A 88 -6.38 11.62 10.43
CA LEU A 88 -7.34 10.56 10.59
C LEU A 88 -7.62 10.35 12.08
N PRO A 89 -8.88 10.04 12.46
CA PRO A 89 -9.17 9.66 13.84
C PRO A 89 -8.37 8.43 14.26
N PRO A 90 -8.26 8.14 15.57
CA PRO A 90 -7.71 6.87 16.01
C PRO A 90 -8.54 5.69 15.48
N TYR A 91 -7.84 4.64 15.10
CA TYR A 91 -8.42 3.35 14.72
C TYR A 91 -7.91 2.28 15.68
N ASP A 92 -8.72 1.26 15.93
CA ASP A 92 -8.24 0.03 16.54
C ASP A 92 -7.30 -0.70 15.56
N ARG A 93 -6.53 -1.67 16.06
CA ARG A 93 -5.72 -2.53 15.19
C ARG A 93 -6.60 -3.12 14.07
N GLY A 94 -6.13 -3.03 12.84
CA GLY A 94 -6.80 -3.63 11.70
C GLY A 94 -6.48 -2.93 10.39
N CYS A 95 -7.12 -3.44 9.33
CA CYS A 95 -7.08 -2.84 8.01
C CYS A 95 -8.39 -2.06 7.79
N HIS A 96 -8.30 -0.76 7.52
CA HIS A 96 -9.43 0.15 7.48
C HIS A 96 -9.52 0.81 6.12
N VAL A 97 -10.65 0.68 5.43
CA VAL A 97 -10.89 1.39 4.18
C VAL A 97 -11.11 2.88 4.47
N ILE A 98 -10.23 3.73 3.94
CA ILE A 98 -10.25 5.18 4.16
C ILE A 98 -10.48 5.98 2.88
N THR A 99 -10.80 5.33 1.75
CA THR A 99 -11.01 5.98 0.45
C THR A 99 -11.91 7.22 0.53
N ARG A 100 -13.09 7.09 1.13
CA ARG A 100 -14.04 8.20 1.30
C ARG A 100 -13.45 9.32 2.17
N THR A 101 -12.77 8.97 3.25
CA THR A 101 -12.13 9.94 4.15
C THR A 101 -11.09 10.76 3.41
N ILE A 102 -10.27 10.13 2.54
CA ILE A 102 -9.31 10.83 1.68
C ILE A 102 -10.02 11.80 0.74
N TYR A 103 -11.05 11.35 0.01
CA TYR A 103 -11.78 12.22 -0.92
C TYR A 103 -12.44 13.42 -0.22
N ASN A 104 -13.07 13.19 0.94
CA ASN A 104 -13.68 14.25 1.72
C ASN A 104 -12.65 15.29 2.18
N ALA A 105 -11.44 14.85 2.50
CA ALA A 105 -10.35 15.73 2.94
C ALA A 105 -9.57 16.37 1.76
N LEU A 106 -9.82 15.95 0.52
CA LEU A 106 -9.10 16.38 -0.68
C LEU A 106 -10.05 16.79 -1.83
N PRO A 107 -11.00 17.71 -1.64
CA PRO A 107 -11.88 18.18 -2.71
C PRO A 107 -11.15 18.87 -3.87
N GLU A 108 -9.90 19.29 -3.66
CA GLU A 108 -9.05 19.94 -4.66
C GLU A 108 -8.66 18.99 -5.81
N ILE A 109 -8.71 17.66 -5.60
CA ILE A 109 -8.42 16.67 -6.65
C ILE A 109 -9.32 16.85 -7.88
N ASN A 110 -10.56 17.34 -7.68
CA ASN A 110 -11.54 17.60 -8.72
C ASN A 110 -11.12 18.69 -9.72
N GLU A 111 -10.08 19.47 -9.42
CA GLU A 111 -9.50 20.46 -10.33
C GLU A 111 -8.50 19.82 -11.30
N PHE A 112 -7.95 18.66 -10.97
CA PHE A 112 -6.90 17.99 -11.75
C PHE A 112 -7.48 17.07 -12.82
N ASP A 113 -7.00 17.24 -14.05
CA ASP A 113 -7.39 16.42 -15.21
C ASP A 113 -6.50 15.17 -15.32
N VAL A 114 -5.20 15.35 -15.12
CA VAL A 114 -4.19 14.27 -15.15
C VAL A 114 -3.08 14.58 -14.17
N GLY A 115 -2.53 13.56 -13.50
CA GLY A 115 -1.41 13.74 -12.59
C GLY A 115 -1.11 12.50 -11.76
N MET A 116 -0.34 12.70 -10.70
CA MET A 116 -0.02 11.70 -9.68
C MET A 116 -0.31 12.28 -8.30
N ALA A 117 -0.81 11.44 -7.40
CA ALA A 117 -0.96 11.74 -5.98
C ALA A 117 -0.11 10.77 -5.16
N ASN A 118 0.83 11.31 -4.39
CA ASN A 118 1.52 10.57 -3.35
C ASN A 118 0.78 10.75 -2.01
N LEU A 119 0.40 9.64 -1.38
CA LEU A 119 -0.13 9.61 -0.02
C LEU A 119 0.94 8.97 0.87
N PHE A 120 1.46 9.69 1.85
CA PHE A 120 2.50 9.24 2.77
C PHE A 120 1.98 9.27 4.22
N VAL A 121 1.87 8.10 4.87
CA VAL A 121 1.54 8.06 6.30
C VAL A 121 2.78 8.43 7.11
N MET A 122 2.65 9.46 7.95
CA MET A 122 3.75 10.02 8.73
C MET A 122 3.99 9.26 10.04
N HIS A 123 3.97 7.93 9.99
CA HIS A 123 4.04 7.04 11.15
C HIS A 123 4.80 5.76 10.79
N THR A 124 5.60 5.25 11.72
CA THR A 124 6.46 4.06 11.52
C THR A 124 5.81 2.75 11.94
N SER A 125 4.62 2.82 12.57
CA SER A 125 3.86 1.69 13.10
C SER A 125 2.49 1.54 12.41
N ALA A 126 2.29 2.23 11.28
CA ALA A 126 1.11 2.13 10.44
C ALA A 126 1.56 2.11 8.97
N SER A 127 0.68 1.70 8.05
CA SER A 127 1.00 1.64 6.61
C SER A 127 -0.21 1.96 5.76
N LEU A 128 0.03 2.16 4.47
CA LEU A 128 -1.02 2.34 3.48
C LEU A 128 -0.96 1.21 2.45
N THR A 129 -2.11 0.75 1.98
CA THR A 129 -2.18 -0.21 0.86
C THR A 129 -3.38 0.06 -0.04
N ILE A 130 -3.39 -0.56 -1.21
CA ILE A 130 -4.54 -0.62 -2.11
C ILE A 130 -4.98 -2.07 -2.19
N ASN A 131 -6.24 -2.35 -1.91
CA ASN A 131 -6.79 -3.70 -2.01
C ASN A 131 -8.28 -3.69 -2.37
N GLU A 132 -8.88 -4.88 -2.51
CA GLU A 132 -10.30 -5.07 -2.81
C GLU A 132 -11.21 -4.49 -1.71
N ASN A 133 -12.01 -3.49 -2.05
CA ASN A 133 -13.04 -2.86 -1.22
C ASN A 133 -14.46 -3.26 -1.64
N ALA A 134 -14.70 -4.56 -1.77
CA ALA A 134 -16.02 -5.12 -2.11
C ALA A 134 -16.53 -6.04 -1.00
N SER A 135 -15.66 -6.94 -0.55
CA SER A 135 -15.95 -7.84 0.55
C SER A 135 -15.52 -7.25 1.91
N PRO A 136 -16.37 -7.32 2.95
CA PRO A 136 -15.98 -6.95 4.31
C PRO A 136 -14.98 -7.93 4.94
N ASP A 137 -14.75 -9.10 4.35
CA ASP A 137 -13.82 -10.11 4.88
C ASP A 137 -12.37 -9.79 4.49
N VAL A 138 -12.13 -9.12 3.36
CA VAL A 138 -10.78 -8.79 2.87
C VAL A 138 -9.94 -8.02 3.91
N PRO A 139 -10.44 -6.95 4.55
CA PRO A 139 -9.70 -6.29 5.62
C PRO A 139 -9.40 -7.19 6.83
N LEU A 140 -10.31 -8.12 7.17
CA LEU A 140 -10.15 -9.05 8.29
C LEU A 140 -9.06 -10.08 7.99
N ASP A 141 -9.16 -10.75 6.84
CA ASP A 141 -8.20 -11.75 6.39
C ASP A 141 -6.80 -11.14 6.18
N LEU A 142 -6.73 -9.90 5.70
CA LEU A 142 -5.47 -9.18 5.57
C LEU A 142 -4.85 -8.90 6.93
N ASN A 143 -5.62 -8.42 7.92
CA ASN A 143 -5.12 -8.21 9.28
C ASN A 143 -4.60 -9.53 9.89
N ASP A 144 -5.40 -10.58 9.80
CA ASP A 144 -5.06 -11.93 10.25
C ASP A 144 -3.76 -12.45 9.64
N SER A 145 -3.57 -12.19 8.34
CA SER A 145 -2.35 -12.57 7.62
C SER A 145 -1.14 -11.78 8.10
N LEU A 146 -1.30 -10.48 8.35
CA LEU A 146 -0.24 -9.63 8.92
C LEU A 146 0.16 -10.06 10.33
N ASP A 147 -0.82 -10.42 11.17
CA ASP A 147 -0.58 -10.94 12.52
C ASP A 147 0.18 -12.28 12.51
N ARG A 148 -0.04 -13.13 11.49
CA ARG A 148 0.75 -14.35 11.29
C ARG A 148 2.17 -14.06 10.78
N LEU A 149 2.34 -13.06 9.92
CA LEU A 149 3.65 -12.68 9.34
C LEU A 149 4.58 -12.03 10.38
N ALA A 150 4.03 -11.19 11.25
CA ALA A 150 4.75 -10.52 12.31
C ALA A 150 3.95 -10.64 13.62
N PRO A 151 4.06 -11.80 14.29
CA PRO A 151 3.28 -12.07 15.49
C PRO A 151 3.75 -11.26 16.69
N GLU A 152 2.81 -10.83 17.52
CA GLU A 152 3.14 -10.31 18.85
C GLU A 152 3.90 -11.35 19.68
N ARG A 153 4.72 -10.86 20.61
CA ARG A 153 5.48 -11.69 21.57
C ARG A 153 6.46 -12.70 20.95
N ALA A 154 6.72 -12.62 19.64
CA ALA A 154 7.94 -13.19 19.08
C ALA A 154 9.18 -12.54 19.75
N PRO A 155 10.36 -13.19 19.70
CA PRO A 155 11.56 -12.76 20.42
C PRO A 155 12.23 -11.52 19.79
N TYR A 156 11.49 -10.43 19.65
CA TYR A 156 11.98 -9.14 19.22
C TYR A 156 12.80 -8.48 20.32
N ARG A 157 13.81 -7.72 19.90
CA ARG A 157 14.66 -6.93 20.81
C ARG A 157 14.02 -5.61 21.23
N HIS A 158 13.21 -5.02 20.36
CA HIS A 158 12.53 -3.75 20.60
C HIS A 158 11.10 -4.04 21.08
N THR A 159 10.80 -3.63 22.30
CA THR A 159 9.49 -3.83 22.95
C THR A 159 9.18 -2.66 23.87
N ASP A 160 9.71 -1.48 23.54
CA ASP A 160 9.75 -0.32 24.45
C ASP A 160 8.33 0.18 24.73
N GLU A 161 7.43 0.02 23.75
CA GLU A 161 6.02 0.44 23.83
C GLU A 161 5.02 -0.73 23.91
N GLY A 162 5.49 -1.95 24.25
CA GLY A 162 4.64 -3.12 24.46
C GLY A 162 4.86 -4.27 23.46
N SER A 163 4.01 -5.30 23.56
CA SER A 163 4.17 -6.55 22.76
C SER A 163 3.89 -6.38 21.27
N ASP A 164 3.26 -5.28 20.86
CA ASP A 164 2.89 -4.97 19.49
C ASP A 164 3.80 -3.92 18.81
N ASP A 165 4.79 -3.42 19.52
CA ASP A 165 5.69 -2.35 19.08
C ASP A 165 6.52 -2.76 17.85
N MET A 166 7.49 -3.66 18.03
CA MET A 166 8.29 -4.15 16.90
C MET A 166 7.47 -4.88 15.82
N PRO A 167 6.46 -5.72 16.13
CA PRO A 167 5.57 -6.27 15.11
C PRO A 167 4.96 -5.20 14.20
N ALA A 168 4.52 -4.07 14.75
CA ALA A 168 3.96 -2.98 13.97
C ALA A 168 4.97 -2.33 13.02
N HIS A 169 6.22 -2.16 13.48
CA HIS A 169 7.31 -1.70 12.64
C HIS A 169 7.67 -2.67 11.50
N VAL A 170 7.65 -3.98 11.77
CA VAL A 170 7.86 -5.00 10.74
C VAL A 170 6.76 -4.92 9.68
N LYS A 171 5.49 -4.93 10.09
CA LYS A 171 4.34 -4.86 9.17
C LYS A 171 4.37 -3.56 8.36
N SER A 172 4.65 -2.42 9.00
CA SER A 172 4.78 -1.13 8.33
C SER A 172 5.89 -1.14 7.27
N SER A 173 7.06 -1.70 7.60
CA SER A 173 8.20 -1.78 6.67
C SER A 173 7.93 -2.72 5.48
N LEU A 174 7.19 -3.80 5.68
CA LEU A 174 6.81 -4.74 4.62
C LEU A 174 5.75 -4.17 3.67
N MET A 175 4.74 -3.49 4.21
CA MET A 175 3.64 -2.93 3.40
C MET A 175 4.00 -1.60 2.75
N GLY A 176 4.80 -0.78 3.44
CA GLY A 176 5.21 0.55 3.00
C GLY A 176 4.36 1.69 3.57
N ALA A 177 4.99 2.85 3.72
CA ALA A 177 4.36 4.06 4.23
C ALA A 177 3.70 4.92 3.14
N SER A 178 3.85 4.59 1.85
CA SER A 178 3.43 5.45 0.76
C SER A 178 2.67 4.74 -0.35
N LEU A 179 1.66 5.42 -0.88
CA LEU A 179 0.97 5.07 -2.12
C LEU A 179 1.21 6.13 -3.18
N MET A 180 1.44 5.69 -4.41
CA MET A 180 1.52 6.55 -5.59
C MET A 180 0.33 6.23 -6.51
N LEU A 181 -0.64 7.14 -6.57
CA LEU A 181 -1.91 6.96 -7.25
C LEU A 181 -1.95 7.83 -8.53
N PRO A 182 -2.35 7.29 -9.68
CA PRO A 182 -2.65 8.12 -10.84
C PRO A 182 -3.89 8.98 -10.57
N ILE A 183 -3.93 10.16 -11.17
CA ILE A 183 -5.12 11.02 -11.21
C ILE A 183 -5.62 11.07 -12.65
N SER A 184 -6.93 10.92 -12.82
CA SER A 184 -7.59 11.03 -14.11
C SER A 184 -9.00 11.59 -13.92
N HIS A 185 -9.33 12.67 -14.64
CA HIS A 185 -10.65 13.29 -14.63
C HIS A 185 -11.16 13.61 -13.21
N GLY A 186 -10.32 14.23 -12.39
CA GLY A 186 -10.70 14.72 -11.07
C GLY A 186 -10.83 13.65 -9.97
N ARG A 187 -10.29 12.45 -10.21
CA ARG A 187 -10.34 11.33 -9.26
C ARG A 187 -9.06 10.49 -9.31
N PHE A 188 -8.84 9.67 -8.29
CA PHE A 188 -7.80 8.64 -8.37
C PHE A 188 -8.18 7.62 -9.45
N GLY A 189 -7.23 7.30 -10.33
CA GLY A 189 -7.37 6.33 -11.42
C GLY A 189 -7.27 4.88 -10.95
N MET A 190 -7.97 4.54 -9.86
CA MET A 190 -8.04 3.19 -9.31
C MET A 190 -9.04 2.32 -10.08
N GLY A 191 -8.83 1.02 -10.08
CA GLY A 191 -9.78 0.04 -10.62
C GLY A 191 -11.06 -0.06 -9.79
N THR A 192 -12.11 -0.66 -10.35
CA THR A 192 -13.46 -0.74 -9.75
C THR A 192 -13.45 -1.26 -8.32
N TRP A 193 -12.62 -2.25 -8.03
CA TRP A 193 -12.57 -2.91 -6.73
C TRP A 193 -11.50 -2.32 -5.80
N GLN A 194 -10.67 -1.39 -6.26
CA GLN A 194 -9.56 -0.88 -5.47
C GLN A 194 -10.02 0.21 -4.50
N GLY A 195 -9.74 0.00 -3.21
CA GLY A 195 -9.86 1.00 -2.16
C GLY A 195 -8.51 1.31 -1.52
N ILE A 196 -8.40 2.49 -0.89
CA ILE A 196 -7.24 2.92 -0.11
C ILE A 196 -7.45 2.51 1.34
N TYR A 197 -6.45 1.84 1.91
CA TYR A 197 -6.49 1.31 3.27
C TYR A 197 -5.47 2.02 4.15
N LEU A 198 -5.87 2.30 5.39
CA LEU A 198 -4.95 2.47 6.52
C LEU A 198 -4.84 1.12 7.22
N ASN A 199 -3.64 0.57 7.32
CA ASN A 199 -3.40 -0.58 8.20
C ASN A 199 -2.79 -0.06 9.49
N GLU A 200 -3.61 -0.08 10.54
CA GLU A 200 -3.22 0.24 11.91
C GLU A 200 -2.67 -1.03 12.57
N HIS A 201 -1.39 -1.03 12.91
CA HIS A 201 -0.72 -2.23 13.42
C HIS A 201 -0.64 -2.26 14.95
N ARG A 202 -0.89 -1.12 15.62
CA ARG A 202 -0.89 -1.00 17.08
C ARG A 202 -2.30 -1.19 17.62
N ASN A 203 -2.41 -1.77 18.81
CA ASN A 203 -3.68 -1.85 19.55
C ASN A 203 -4.17 -0.45 19.96
N TYR A 204 -3.25 0.47 20.22
CA TYR A 204 -3.53 1.85 20.65
C TYR A 204 -2.66 2.86 19.88
N GLY A 205 -2.89 2.96 18.56
CA GLY A 205 -2.07 3.78 17.65
C GLY A 205 -2.29 5.28 17.70
N GLY A 206 -3.43 5.73 18.26
CA GLY A 206 -3.83 7.15 18.24
C GLY A 206 -4.17 7.66 16.84
N SER A 207 -4.33 8.99 16.71
CA SER A 207 -4.58 9.63 15.40
C SER A 207 -3.42 9.43 14.43
N ARG A 208 -3.74 9.21 13.15
CA ARG A 208 -2.73 9.08 12.08
C ARG A 208 -2.73 10.30 11.18
N ARG A 209 -1.56 10.68 10.68
CA ARG A 209 -1.37 11.81 9.77
C ARG A 209 -0.93 11.31 8.42
N ILE A 210 -1.57 11.80 7.37
CA ILE A 210 -1.22 11.47 5.98
C ILE A 210 -0.87 12.77 5.26
N MET A 211 0.32 12.82 4.69
CA MET A 211 0.72 13.87 3.77
C MET A 211 0.33 13.47 2.35
N ILE A 212 -0.49 14.29 1.72
CA ILE A 212 -0.94 14.12 0.34
C ILE A 212 -0.22 15.16 -0.51
N THR A 213 0.46 14.72 -1.56
CA THR A 213 1.09 15.60 -2.56
C THR A 213 0.56 15.25 -3.93
N ILE A 214 -0.07 16.20 -4.61
CA ILE A 214 -0.50 16.09 -6.00
C ILE A 214 0.47 16.87 -6.90
N GLN A 215 0.86 16.24 -8.00
CA GLN A 215 1.52 16.87 -9.13
C GLN A 215 0.72 16.57 -10.40
N GLY A 216 0.25 17.58 -11.12
CA GLY A 216 -0.54 17.33 -12.32
C GLY A 216 -0.99 18.58 -13.06
N GLN A 217 -1.73 18.39 -14.15
CA GLN A 217 -2.34 19.48 -14.89
C GLN A 217 -3.79 19.65 -14.43
N LYS A 218 -4.17 20.89 -14.12
CA LYS A 218 -5.58 21.23 -13.88
C LYS A 218 -6.38 21.20 -15.19
N ARG A 219 -7.70 21.11 -15.06
CA ARG A 219 -8.62 21.24 -16.20
C ARG A 219 -8.37 22.54 -16.96
N ALA A 220 -8.32 22.44 -18.29
CA ALA A 220 -8.05 23.58 -19.17
C ALA A 220 -9.15 24.66 -19.09
N ASP A 221 -10.39 24.26 -18.82
CA ASP A 221 -11.56 25.15 -18.76
C ASP A 221 -11.79 25.78 -17.38
N GLY A 222 -10.91 25.53 -16.40
CA GLY A 222 -11.01 26.05 -15.03
C GLY A 222 -12.20 25.52 -14.23
N ARG A 223 -13.01 24.62 -14.79
CA ARG A 223 -14.12 23.98 -14.08
C ARG A 223 -13.60 22.91 -13.14
N LYS A 224 -14.47 22.40 -12.26
CA LYS A 224 -14.20 21.22 -11.43
C LYS A 224 -14.95 20.01 -11.97
N TYR A 225 -14.36 18.83 -11.91
CA TYR A 225 -15.13 17.59 -12.07
C TYR A 225 -16.16 17.46 -10.94
N PRO A 226 -17.32 16.84 -11.18
CA PRO A 226 -18.28 16.54 -10.11
C PRO A 226 -17.59 15.78 -8.98
N GLY A 227 -17.96 16.07 -7.73
CA GLY A 227 -17.49 15.34 -6.56
C GLY A 227 -17.65 13.84 -6.77
N SER A 228 -16.61 13.05 -6.47
CA SER A 228 -16.70 11.60 -6.56
C SER A 228 -17.66 11.09 -5.47
N VAL A 229 -18.69 10.36 -5.88
CA VAL A 229 -19.59 9.67 -4.95
C VAL A 229 -18.96 8.30 -4.66
N TRP A 230 -18.05 8.26 -3.67
CA TRP A 230 -17.61 7.01 -3.04
C TRP A 230 -18.34 6.80 -1.72
#